data_AF-A0A3Q9XWH9-F1
#
_entry.id   AF-A0A3Q9XWH9-F1
#
_cell.length_a   1.000
_cell.length_b   1.000
_cell.length_c   1.000
_cell.angle_alpha   90.00
_cell.angle_beta   90.00
_cell.angle_gamma   90.00
#
_symmetry.space_group_name_H-M   'P 1'
#
loop_
_entity.id
_entity.type
_entity.pdbx_description
1 polymer ?
#
loop_
_entity_poly.entity_id
_entity_poly.type
_entity_poly.pdbx_seq_one_letter_code
_entity_poly.pdbx_strand_id
1 'polypeptide(L)' 'MQQNQLTSLPAEIGQLSKLNELELSNNQLIALPAEIGQLSELDVVASVV' A
#
# COMPACT_ATOMS: atom_id res chain seq x y z
N MET A 1 2.65 -3.72 -19.92
CA MET A 1 2.25 -3.41 -18.53
C MET A 1 2.34 -4.71 -17.74
N GLN A 2 3.38 -4.89 -16.92
CA GLN A 2 3.49 -6.08 -16.06
C GLN A 2 2.69 -5.81 -14.80
N GLN A 3 1.73 -6.70 -14.49
CA GLN A 3 1.05 -6.68 -13.20
C GLN A 3 1.97 -7.30 -12.17
N ASN A 4 2.24 -6.57 -11.08
CA ASN A 4 2.90 -7.14 -9.92
C ASN A 4 1.90 -8.07 -9.22
N GLN A 5 2.36 -9.26 -8.86
CA GLN A 5 1.54 -10.26 -8.19
C GLN A 5 1.57 -10.07 -6.66
N LEU A 6 1.75 -8.83 -6.20
CA LEU A 6 1.72 -8.54 -4.77
C LEU A 6 0.27 -8.68 -4.30
N THR A 7 0.02 -9.66 -3.44
CA THR A 7 -1.31 -10.00 -2.93
C THR A 7 -1.55 -9.48 -1.51
N SER A 8 -0.49 -9.16 -0.78
CA SER A 8 -0.53 -8.65 0.59
C SER A 8 0.64 -7.70 0.88
N LEU A 9 0.41 -6.74 1.77
CA LEU A 9 1.48 -5.94 2.37
C LEU A 9 1.74 -6.41 3.81
N PRO A 10 3.00 -6.38 4.27
CA PRO A 10 3.35 -6.68 5.66
C PRO A 10 2.79 -5.61 6.61
N ALA A 11 2.45 -6.01 7.83
CA ALA A 11 1.94 -5.09 8.88
C ALA A 11 2.99 -4.04 9.26
N GLU A 12 4.27 -4.36 9.13
CA GLU A 12 5.41 -3.50 9.40
C GLU A 12 5.45 -2.24 8.52
N ILE A 13 4.68 -2.18 7.42
CA ILE A 13 4.54 -0.96 6.60
C ILE A 13 4.11 0.24 7.45
N GLY A 14 3.27 0.03 8.48
CA GLY A 14 2.81 1.09 9.38
C GLY A 14 3.91 1.73 10.22
N GLN A 15 5.08 1.10 10.34
CA GLN A 15 6.23 1.65 11.04
C GLN A 15 7.03 2.66 10.19
N LEU A 16 6.72 2.75 8.89
CA LEU A 16 7.39 3.67 7.97
C LEU A 16 6.86 5.10 8.15
N SER A 17 7.14 5.71 9.31
CA SER A 17 6.63 7.04 9.72
C SER A 17 6.99 8.21 8.80
N LYS A 18 7.85 8.00 7.80
CA LYS A 18 8.23 8.98 6.76
C LYS A 18 7.69 8.62 5.38
N LEU A 19 6.85 7.59 5.28
CA LEU A 19 6.25 7.17 4.02
C LEU A 19 5.09 8.12 3.70
N ASN A 20 5.31 8.96 2.69
CA ASN A 20 4.33 9.96 2.27
C ASN A 20 3.56 9.51 1.03
N GLU A 21 4.07 8.54 0.27
CA GLU A 21 3.46 8.06 -0.96
C GLU A 21 3.66 6.55 -1.10
N LEU A 22 2.60 5.83 -1.43
CA LEU A 22 2.63 4.40 -1.71
C LEU A 22 1.82 4.11 -2.98
N GLU A 23 2.54 3.78 -4.06
CA GLU A 23 1.96 3.42 -5.35
C GLU A 23 1.67 1.91 -5.40
N LEU A 24 0.39 1.56 -5.49
CA LEU A 24 -0.08 0.17 -5.51
C LEU A 24 -0.73 -0.22 -6.83
N SER A 25 -0.71 0.65 -7.84
CA SER A 25 -1.29 0.33 -9.15
C SER A 25 -0.67 -0.91 -9.77
N ASN A 26 -1.49 -1.69 -10.46
CA ASN A 26 -1.13 -2.97 -11.08
C ASN A 26 -0.68 -4.06 -10.08
N ASN A 27 -1.14 -4.02 -8.83
CA ASN A 27 -1.02 -5.14 -7.88
C ASN A 27 -2.33 -5.93 -7.77
N GLN A 28 -2.28 -7.08 -7.09
CA GLN A 28 -3.46 -7.92 -6.80
C GLN A 28 -3.82 -7.85 -5.31
N LEU A 29 -3.58 -6.69 -4.70
CA LEU A 29 -3.87 -6.46 -3.28
C LEU A 29 -5.38 -6.51 -3.04
N ILE A 30 -5.81 -7.49 -2.25
CA ILE A 30 -7.22 -7.66 -1.87
C ILE A 30 -7.57 -6.72 -0.70
N ALA A 31 -6.58 -6.44 0.16
CA ALA A 31 -6.73 -5.60 1.31
C ALA A 31 -5.39 -4.93 1.67
N LEU A 32 -5.49 -3.79 2.37
CA LEU A 32 -4.36 -3.14 3.02
C LEU A 32 -4.35 -3.54 4.50
N PRO A 33 -3.16 -3.70 5.12
CA PRO A 33 -3.05 -3.94 6.56
C PRO A 33 -3.62 -2.76 7.35
N ALA A 34 -4.22 -3.03 8.52
CA ALA A 34 -4.81 -1.99 9.36
C ALA A 34 -3.77 -0.97 9.84
N GLU A 35 -2.52 -1.40 9.96
CA GLU A 35 -1.35 -0.62 10.32
C GLU A 35 -1.06 0.50 9.33
N ILE A 36 -1.58 0.45 8.09
CA ILE A 36 -1.48 1.57 7.14
C ILE A 36 -2.13 2.84 7.69
N GLY A 37 -3.14 2.70 8.57
CA GLY A 37 -3.77 3.82 9.26
C GLY A 37 -2.86 4.53 10.28
N GLN A 38 -1.70 3.97 10.61
CA GLN A 38 -0.69 4.65 11.45
C GLN A 38 0.08 5.71 10.64
N LEU A 39 0.09 5.59 9.32
CA LEU A 39 0.78 6.50 8.40
C LEU A 39 -0.10 7.73 8.13
N SER A 40 -0.03 8.69 9.05
CA SER A 40 -0.92 9.87 9.08
C SER A 40 -0.72 10.83 7.88
N GLU A 41 0.44 10.77 7.23
CA GLU A 41 0.82 11.61 6.09
C GLU A 41 0.87 10.82 4.77
N LEU A 42 0.39 9.57 4.75
CA LEU A 42 0.46 8.72 3.57
C LEU A 42 -0.62 9.07 2.55
N ASP A 43 -0.20 9.34 1.32
CA ASP A 43 -1.04 9.32 0.13
C ASP A 43 -0.96 7.94 -0.54
N VAL A 44 -2.11 7.32 -0.75
CA VAL A 44 -2.20 5.99 -1.38
C VAL A 44 -2.73 6.17 -2.78
N VAL A 45 -1.87 5.92 -3.77
CA VAL A 45 -2.26 5.88 -5.17
C VAL A 45 -2.52 4.43 -5.55
N ALA A 46 -3.81 4.07 -5.59
CA ALA A 46 -4.27 2.77 -6.06
C ALA A 46 -5.29 2.97 -7.18
N SER A 47 -4.93 2.57 -8.40
CA SER A 47 -5.92 2.49 -9.49
C SER A 47 -6.82 1.28 -9.26
N VAL A 48 -8.06 1.53 -8.82
CA VAL A 48 -9.14 0.55 -8.87
C VAL A 48 -9.49 0.33 -10.35
N VAL A 49 -9.25 -0.88 -10.85
CA VAL A 49 -9.73 -1.31 -12.18
C VAL A 49 -11.22 -1.58 -12.18
#